data_AF-A0A0N7ZDC7-F1
#
_entry.id   AF-A0A0N7ZDC7-F1
#
_cell.length_a   1.000
_cell.length_b   1.000
_cell.length_c   1.000
_cell.angle_alpha   90.00
_cell.angle_beta   90.00
_cell.angle_gamma   90.00
#
_symmetry.space_group_name_H-M   'P 1'
#
loop_
_entity.id
_entity.type
_entity.pdbx_description
1 polymer ?
#
loop_
_entity_poly.entity_id
_entity_poly.type
_entity_poly.pdbx_seq_one_letter_code
_entity_poly.pdbx_strand_id
1 'polypeptide(L)'
;MDLVMDNLQVMLVENGFDPVALPNTSMGFSDEVLGVVWHGEAKLYDGWMRGLASIHRSGNAEFIKNSEGRIRGLLASLSLGEMKGHYVCLAKFMDLGPIADVFIDVKGSDVYFEALLDTHQCKFRAEVLKVTKLGSIDVSIKGLSVLGWIVSSLMEFVMIFISGFIKNIVETVMKDMTDVVLDSIDLSPLGPILGCDPSAAHLVQLH
;
A
#
# COMPACT_ATOMS: atom_id res chain seq x y z
N MET A 1 16.84 -8.48 -1.99
CA MET A 1 15.78 -7.47 -1.79
C MET A 1 15.48 -6.73 -3.07
N ASP A 2 16.48 -6.17 -3.75
CA ASP A 2 16.24 -5.43 -5.00
C ASP A 2 15.53 -6.31 -6.05
N LEU A 3 16.01 -7.54 -6.28
CA LEU A 3 15.31 -8.53 -7.12
C LEU A 3 13.86 -8.81 -6.69
N VAL A 4 13.58 -8.84 -5.38
CA VAL A 4 12.21 -9.08 -4.87
C VAL A 4 11.31 -7.91 -5.24
N MET A 5 11.81 -6.68 -5.10
CA MET A 5 11.06 -5.47 -5.46
C MET A 5 10.85 -5.40 -6.97
N ASP A 6 11.87 -5.68 -7.78
CA ASP A 6 11.74 -5.65 -9.25
C ASP A 6 10.64 -6.62 -9.73
N ASN A 7 10.56 -7.83 -9.17
CA ASN A 7 9.50 -8.78 -9.50
C ASN A 7 8.13 -8.35 -8.96
N LEU A 8 8.06 -7.78 -7.76
CA LEU A 8 6.82 -7.23 -7.21
C LEU A 8 6.27 -6.10 -8.09
N GLN A 9 7.13 -5.21 -8.60
CA GLN A 9 6.72 -4.15 -9.51
C GLN A 9 6.07 -4.71 -10.78
N VAL A 10 6.66 -5.76 -11.37
CA VAL A 10 6.07 -6.46 -12.52
C VAL A 10 4.70 -7.03 -12.17
N MET A 11 4.59 -7.75 -11.05
CA MET A 11 3.32 -8.32 -10.60
C MET A 11 2.24 -7.26 -10.39
N LEU A 12 2.58 -6.10 -9.81
CA LEU A 12 1.63 -5.00 -9.61
C LEU A 12 1.07 -4.48 -10.93
N VAL A 13 1.92 -4.32 -11.95
CA VAL A 13 1.49 -3.87 -13.27
C VAL A 13 0.64 -4.95 -13.97
N GLU A 14 1.12 -6.19 -14.00
CA GLU A 14 0.45 -7.29 -14.71
C GLU A 14 -0.92 -7.64 -14.10
N ASN A 15 -1.09 -7.45 -12.79
CA ASN A 15 -2.36 -7.71 -12.10
C ASN A 15 -3.26 -6.46 -11.98
N GLY A 16 -2.92 -5.35 -12.65
CA GLY A 16 -3.77 -4.15 -12.69
C GLY A 16 -3.82 -3.36 -11.39
N PHE A 17 -2.76 -3.42 -10.58
CA PHE A 17 -2.56 -2.58 -9.39
C PHE A 17 -1.73 -1.32 -9.67
N ASP A 18 -1.25 -1.13 -10.90
CA ASP A 18 -0.69 0.14 -11.34
C ASP A 18 -0.90 0.37 -12.85
N PRO A 19 -1.91 1.18 -13.27
CA PRO A 19 -2.86 1.89 -12.41
C PRO A 19 -3.89 0.95 -11.77
N VAL A 20 -4.28 1.23 -10.52
CA VAL A 20 -5.34 0.55 -9.79
C VAL A 20 -6.64 1.37 -9.82
N ALA A 21 -7.78 0.69 -9.92
CA ALA A 21 -9.09 1.31 -9.75
C ALA A 21 -9.34 1.65 -8.27
N LEU A 22 -9.83 2.85 -8.00
CA LEU A 22 -10.22 3.26 -6.65
C LEU A 22 -11.71 2.95 -6.43
N PRO A 23 -12.11 2.41 -5.26
CA PRO A 23 -13.50 2.10 -4.98
C PRO A 23 -14.39 3.33 -4.95
N ASN A 24 -15.57 3.25 -5.57
CA ASN A 24 -16.58 4.30 -5.45
C ASN A 24 -16.91 4.57 -3.98
N THR A 25 -17.05 5.83 -3.62
CA THR A 25 -17.32 6.25 -2.25
C THR A 25 -18.15 7.53 -2.23
N SER A 26 -18.75 7.85 -1.09
CA SER A 26 -19.62 9.01 -0.95
C SER A 26 -19.53 9.65 0.42
N MET A 27 -19.69 10.96 0.46
CA MET A 27 -19.77 11.74 1.70
C MET A 27 -21.07 12.54 1.72
N GLY A 28 -21.85 12.39 2.79
CA GLY A 28 -22.97 13.28 3.08
C GLY A 28 -22.48 14.60 3.66
N PHE A 29 -23.14 15.70 3.32
CA PHE A 29 -22.87 17.01 3.90
C PHE A 29 -24.19 17.75 4.18
N SER A 30 -24.14 18.75 5.06
CA SER A 30 -25.30 19.58 5.35
C SER A 30 -24.89 20.98 5.75
N ASP A 31 -25.77 21.95 5.48
CA ASP A 31 -25.60 23.34 5.90
C ASP A 31 -26.94 23.96 6.32
N GLU A 32 -26.91 24.95 7.21
CA GLU A 32 -28.10 25.65 7.68
C GLU A 32 -28.26 26.96 6.91
N VAL A 33 -29.34 27.07 6.12
CA VAL A 33 -29.65 28.27 5.35
C VAL A 33 -31.05 28.73 5.71
N LEU A 34 -31.16 29.95 6.24
CA LEU A 34 -32.42 30.58 6.67
C LEU A 34 -33.19 29.76 7.73
N GLY A 35 -32.48 29.12 8.67
CA GLY A 35 -33.10 28.33 9.75
C GLY A 35 -33.59 26.94 9.33
N VAL A 36 -33.25 26.49 8.13
CA VAL A 36 -33.53 25.15 7.61
C VAL A 36 -32.21 24.43 7.35
N VAL A 37 -32.07 23.20 7.85
CA VAL A 37 -30.91 22.35 7.56
C VAL A 37 -31.13 21.67 6.22
N TRP A 38 -30.20 21.90 5.30
CA TRP A 38 -30.21 21.33 3.96
C TRP A 38 -29.17 20.22 3.87
N HIS A 39 -29.52 19.13 3.20
CA HIS A 39 -28.63 17.97 3.02
C HIS A 39 -28.18 17.85 1.56
N GLY A 40 -26.95 17.39 1.38
CA GLY A 40 -26.37 17.05 0.09
C GLY A 40 -25.43 15.86 0.19
N GLU A 41 -24.96 15.40 -0.96
CA GLU A 41 -24.10 14.23 -1.09
C GLU A 41 -23.06 14.46 -2.19
N ALA A 42 -21.79 14.14 -1.89
CA ALA A 42 -20.72 14.07 -2.87
C ALA A 42 -20.39 12.61 -3.17
N LYS A 43 -20.54 12.19 -4.42
CA LYS A 43 -20.18 10.84 -4.88
C LYS A 43 -18.89 10.89 -5.69
N LEU A 44 -17.93 10.07 -5.32
CA LEU A 44 -16.66 9.87 -6.02
C LEU A 44 -16.73 8.55 -6.79
N TYR A 45 -16.47 8.60 -8.09
CA TYR A 45 -16.54 7.45 -8.99
C TYR A 45 -15.52 7.56 -10.13
N ASP A 46 -15.37 6.47 -10.88
CA ASP A 46 -14.37 6.31 -11.95
C ASP A 46 -12.95 6.68 -11.48
N GLY A 47 -12.67 6.33 -10.22
CA GLY A 47 -11.41 6.66 -9.59
C GLY A 47 -10.29 5.73 -10.03
N TRP A 48 -9.08 6.28 -10.13
CA TRP A 48 -7.88 5.50 -10.38
C TRP A 48 -6.68 6.11 -9.65
N MET A 49 -5.68 5.27 -9.38
CA MET A 49 -4.40 5.67 -8.80
C MET A 49 -3.27 4.94 -9.51
N ARG A 50 -2.13 5.61 -9.68
CA ARG A 50 -0.89 5.04 -10.23
C ARG A 50 0.31 5.37 -9.36
N GLY A 51 1.39 4.63 -9.53
CA GLY A 51 2.65 4.80 -8.81
C GLY A 51 2.87 3.77 -7.69
N LEU A 52 1.99 2.80 -7.51
CA LEU A 52 2.17 1.72 -6.54
C LEU A 52 3.32 0.77 -6.93
N ALA A 53 3.58 0.58 -8.22
CA ALA A 53 4.72 -0.16 -8.76
C ALA A 53 6.04 0.63 -8.70
N SER A 54 6.09 1.74 -7.97
CA SER A 54 7.36 2.45 -7.67
C SER A 54 8.05 1.95 -6.40
N ILE A 55 7.54 0.86 -5.81
CA ILE A 55 8.10 0.28 -4.59
C ILE A 55 9.55 -0.15 -4.80
N HIS A 56 10.45 0.32 -3.95
CA HIS A 56 11.87 0.01 -4.02
C HIS A 56 12.48 -0.04 -2.64
N ARG A 57 13.66 -0.66 -2.52
CA ARG A 57 14.44 -0.60 -1.29
C ARG A 57 15.01 0.81 -1.11
N SER A 58 14.77 1.41 0.06
CA SER A 58 15.21 2.78 0.39
C SER A 58 16.33 2.83 1.42
N GLY A 59 16.65 1.71 2.07
CA GLY A 59 17.72 1.60 3.06
C GLY A 59 18.46 0.28 3.04
N ASN A 60 19.24 0.01 4.09
CA ASN A 60 19.92 -1.28 4.24
C ASN A 60 18.91 -2.41 4.48
N ALA A 61 19.29 -3.60 4.05
CA ALA A 61 18.62 -4.83 4.44
C ALA A 61 19.52 -5.56 5.43
N GLU A 62 18.94 -6.04 6.53
CA GLU A 62 19.68 -6.62 7.65
C GLU A 62 19.11 -7.98 8.03
N PHE A 63 19.99 -8.94 8.29
CA PHE A 63 19.55 -10.23 8.81
C PHE A 63 19.21 -10.13 10.29
N ILE A 64 18.03 -10.61 10.65
CA ILE A 64 17.67 -10.83 12.05
C ILE A 64 18.35 -12.11 12.50
N LYS A 65 19.08 -12.04 13.61
CA LYS A 65 19.73 -13.20 14.23
C LYS A 65 19.07 -13.55 15.56
N ASN A 66 19.06 -14.84 15.91
CA ASN A 66 18.69 -15.28 17.26
C ASN A 66 19.88 -15.08 18.24
N SER A 67 19.68 -15.46 19.51
CA SER A 67 20.71 -15.38 20.56
C SER A 67 21.96 -16.22 20.28
N GLU A 68 21.86 -17.22 19.41
CA GLU A 68 22.96 -18.09 18.99
C GLU A 68 23.67 -17.58 17.73
N GLY A 69 23.26 -16.42 17.20
CA GLY A 69 23.84 -15.81 15.99
C GLY A 69 23.34 -16.41 14.68
N ARG A 70 22.36 -17.32 14.70
CA ARG A 70 21.74 -17.90 13.49
C ARG A 70 20.72 -16.95 12.88
N ILE A 71 20.69 -16.89 11.56
CA ILE A 71 19.73 -16.08 10.80
C ILE A 71 18.32 -16.66 11.00
N ARG A 72 17.37 -15.80 11.37
CA ARG A 72 15.96 -16.14 11.55
C ARG A 72 15.01 -15.30 10.70
N GLY A 73 15.53 -14.25 10.06
CA GLY A 73 14.71 -13.29 9.33
C GLY A 73 15.54 -12.24 8.59
N LEU A 74 14.85 -11.36 7.89
CA LEU A 74 15.38 -10.24 7.14
C LEU A 74 14.50 -9.01 7.42
N LEU A 75 15.14 -7.88 7.68
CA LEU A 75 14.52 -6.56 7.75
C LEU A 75 14.95 -5.73 6.56
N ALA A 76 14.04 -4.93 6.00
CA ALA A 76 14.39 -3.93 5.02
C ALA A 76 13.51 -2.68 5.15
N SER A 77 14.11 -1.53 4.90
CA SER A 77 13.38 -0.29 4.65
C SER A 77 13.07 -0.18 3.16
N LEU A 78 11.79 -0.04 2.85
CA LEU A 78 11.27 0.16 1.51
C LEU A 78 10.59 1.53 1.41
N SER A 79 10.43 2.04 0.20
CA SER A 79 9.65 3.24 -0.05
C SER A 79 8.86 3.12 -1.35
N LEU A 80 7.71 3.79 -1.37
CA LEU A 80 6.93 4.09 -2.57
C LEU A 80 7.29 5.51 -3.02
N GLY A 81 7.51 5.67 -4.32
CA GLY A 81 7.64 6.97 -4.98
C GLY A 81 6.31 7.74 -5.05
N GLU A 82 6.32 8.86 -5.78
CA GLU A 82 5.12 9.68 -5.93
C GLU A 82 3.96 8.90 -6.56
N MET A 83 2.78 9.01 -5.97
CA MET A 83 1.55 8.42 -6.51
C MET A 83 0.62 9.52 -6.98
N LYS A 84 -0.11 9.26 -8.07
CA LYS A 84 -1.11 10.17 -8.62
C LYS A 84 -2.44 9.46 -8.74
N GLY A 85 -3.51 10.15 -8.41
CA GLY A 85 -4.85 9.64 -8.60
C GLY A 85 -5.81 10.70 -9.09
N HIS A 86 -6.96 10.24 -9.53
CA HIS A 86 -8.06 11.09 -9.96
C HIS A 86 -9.38 10.41 -9.62
N TYR A 87 -10.40 11.23 -9.41
CA TYR A 87 -11.80 10.85 -9.30
C TYR A 87 -12.66 11.84 -10.07
N VAL A 88 -13.78 11.34 -10.59
CA VAL A 88 -14.92 12.18 -10.92
C VAL A 88 -15.80 12.32 -9.68
N CYS A 89 -16.18 13.56 -9.37
CA CYS A 89 -17.05 13.90 -8.24
C CYS A 89 -18.38 14.43 -8.75
N LEU A 90 -19.49 13.85 -8.30
CA LEU A 90 -20.83 14.40 -8.47
C LEU A 90 -21.32 14.90 -7.11
N ALA A 91 -21.33 16.22 -6.92
CA ALA A 91 -21.77 16.85 -5.69
C ALA A 91 -23.20 17.37 -5.86
N LYS A 92 -24.17 16.71 -5.25
CA LYS A 92 -25.58 17.07 -5.30
C LYS A 92 -26.02 17.80 -4.05
N PHE A 93 -26.79 18.86 -4.24
CA PHE A 93 -27.52 19.57 -3.22
C PHE A 93 -28.96 19.74 -3.74
N MET A 94 -29.94 19.11 -3.08
CA MET A 94 -31.33 19.06 -3.57
C MET A 94 -31.45 18.54 -5.03
N ASP A 95 -30.78 17.42 -5.34
CA ASP A 95 -30.72 16.78 -6.68
C ASP A 95 -30.07 17.57 -7.82
N LEU A 96 -29.67 18.82 -7.58
CA LEU A 96 -28.91 19.65 -8.50
C LEU A 96 -27.44 19.70 -8.06
N GLY A 97 -26.52 19.58 -9.00
CA GLY A 97 -25.12 19.46 -8.63
C GLY A 97 -24.16 19.59 -9.79
N PRO A 98 -23.03 20.30 -9.62
CA PRO A 98 -21.95 20.27 -10.59
C PRO A 98 -21.25 18.90 -10.59
N ILE A 99 -20.65 18.58 -11.73
CA ILE A 99 -19.60 17.57 -11.82
C ILE A 99 -18.26 18.29 -11.61
N ALA A 100 -17.39 17.68 -10.82
CA ALA A 100 -16.08 18.18 -10.48
C ALA A 100 -15.02 17.09 -10.66
N ASP A 101 -13.78 17.52 -10.88
CA ASP A 101 -12.60 16.67 -10.91
C ASP A 101 -11.85 16.77 -9.59
N VAL A 102 -11.47 15.62 -9.03
CA VAL A 102 -10.63 15.54 -7.84
C VAL A 102 -9.30 14.93 -8.24
N PHE A 103 -8.23 15.72 -8.13
CA PHE A 103 -6.86 15.30 -8.37
C PHE A 103 -6.19 15.00 -7.04
N ILE A 104 -5.44 13.90 -7.01
CA ILE A 104 -4.74 13.41 -5.82
C ILE A 104 -3.26 13.29 -6.17
N ASP A 105 -2.40 13.93 -5.40
CA ASP A 105 -0.94 13.77 -5.48
C ASP A 105 -0.43 13.33 -4.11
N VAL A 106 0.27 12.20 -4.04
CA VAL A 106 0.87 11.67 -2.80
C VAL A 106 2.39 11.72 -2.92
N LYS A 107 3.06 12.35 -1.95
CA LYS A 107 4.53 12.55 -1.94
C LYS A 107 5.33 11.32 -1.49
N GLY A 108 4.90 10.14 -1.90
CA GLY A 108 5.51 8.86 -1.55
C GLY A 108 5.15 8.34 -0.17
N SER A 109 5.76 7.23 0.22
CA SER A 109 5.52 6.56 1.50
C SER A 109 6.72 5.73 1.91
N ASP A 110 6.99 5.66 3.22
CA ASP A 110 7.95 4.71 3.78
C ASP A 110 7.22 3.45 4.25
N VAL A 111 7.82 2.31 3.94
CA VAL A 111 7.28 0.98 4.19
C VAL A 111 8.33 0.16 4.94
N TYR A 112 7.91 -0.41 6.06
CA TYR A 112 8.70 -1.38 6.81
C TYR A 112 8.41 -2.79 6.32
N PHE A 113 9.46 -3.55 6.09
CA PHE A 113 9.36 -4.95 5.69
C PHE A 113 10.15 -5.85 6.65
N GLU A 114 9.51 -6.94 7.03
CA GLU A 114 10.09 -8.03 7.79
C GLU A 114 9.68 -9.36 7.17
N ALA A 115 10.66 -10.23 6.94
CA ALA A 115 10.44 -11.61 6.58
C ALA A 115 11.11 -12.54 7.58
N LEU A 116 10.45 -13.65 7.88
CA LEU A 116 10.99 -14.71 8.73
C LEU A 116 11.44 -15.89 7.87
N LEU A 117 12.52 -16.53 8.30
CA LEU A 117 13.04 -17.73 7.66
C LEU A 117 12.26 -18.95 8.17
N ASP A 118 11.55 -19.64 7.28
CA ASP A 118 11.09 -20.99 7.50
C ASP A 118 12.27 -21.94 7.27
N THR A 119 12.82 -22.48 8.36
CA THR A 119 13.97 -23.38 8.32
C THR A 119 13.63 -24.78 7.83
N HIS A 120 12.35 -25.17 7.82
CA HIS A 120 11.91 -26.46 7.28
C HIS A 120 11.85 -26.42 5.76
N GLN A 121 11.38 -25.30 5.20
CA GLN A 121 11.25 -25.11 3.75
C GLN A 121 12.46 -24.43 3.12
N CYS A 122 13.37 -23.90 3.94
CA CYS A 122 14.48 -23.05 3.50
C CYS A 122 13.98 -21.85 2.67
N LYS A 123 12.96 -21.15 3.17
CA LYS A 123 12.34 -20.00 2.48
C LYS A 123 12.07 -18.85 3.41
N PHE A 124 12.20 -17.62 2.90
CA PHE A 124 11.69 -16.45 3.61
C PHE A 124 10.19 -16.29 3.34
N ARG A 125 9.44 -15.91 4.37
CA ARG A 125 8.02 -15.54 4.30
C ARG A 125 7.86 -14.14 4.85
N ALA A 126 7.18 -13.27 4.12
CA ALA A 126 6.83 -11.95 4.56
C ALA A 126 5.94 -12.05 5.80
N GLU A 127 6.45 -11.58 6.93
CA GLU A 127 5.71 -11.51 8.18
C GLU A 127 4.97 -10.17 8.25
N VAL A 128 5.70 -9.10 7.98
CA VAL A 128 5.20 -7.72 8.01
C VAL A 128 5.57 -7.01 6.72
N LEU A 129 4.59 -6.37 6.10
CA LEU A 129 4.80 -5.31 5.13
C LEU A 129 3.84 -4.20 5.51
N LYS A 130 4.35 -3.05 5.93
CA LYS A 130 3.52 -2.01 6.56
C LYS A 130 3.95 -0.61 6.21
N VAL A 131 2.99 0.25 5.89
CA VAL A 131 3.23 1.69 5.76
C VAL A 131 3.56 2.27 7.13
N THR A 132 4.80 2.70 7.33
CA THR A 132 5.22 3.38 8.57
C THR A 132 5.00 4.87 8.52
N LYS A 133 5.12 5.46 7.33
CA LYS A 133 4.90 6.88 7.11
C LYS A 133 4.30 7.09 5.73
N LEU A 134 3.20 7.82 5.68
CA LEU A 134 2.64 8.31 4.43
C LEU A 134 3.13 9.75 4.22
N GLY A 135 3.60 10.07 3.02
CA GLY A 135 3.90 11.43 2.62
C GLY A 135 2.65 12.31 2.62
N SER A 136 2.80 13.61 2.35
CA SER A 136 1.65 14.50 2.21
C SER A 136 0.74 14.01 1.08
N ILE A 137 -0.56 14.08 1.32
CA ILE A 137 -1.59 13.89 0.30
C ILE A 137 -2.12 15.28 -0.02
N ASP A 138 -1.85 15.74 -1.23
CA ASP A 138 -2.39 16.98 -1.77
C ASP A 138 -3.62 16.65 -2.60
N VAL A 139 -4.77 17.20 -2.22
CA VAL A 139 -6.03 17.04 -2.96
C VAL A 139 -6.40 18.37 -3.59
N SER A 140 -6.68 18.38 -4.89
CA SER A 140 -7.15 19.55 -5.62
C SER A 140 -8.48 19.25 -6.29
N ILE A 141 -9.46 20.13 -6.09
CA ILE A 141 -10.81 19.96 -6.62
C ILE A 141 -11.13 21.08 -7.60
N LYS A 142 -11.55 20.73 -8.82
CA LYS A 142 -11.94 21.67 -9.87
C LYS A 142 -13.40 21.45 -10.26
N GLY A 143 -14.19 22.52 -10.31
CA GLY A 143 -15.61 22.44 -10.74
C GLY A 143 -16.65 22.62 -9.63
N LEU A 144 -16.25 22.85 -8.36
CA LEU A 144 -17.16 23.08 -7.24
C LEU A 144 -17.45 24.57 -6.94
N SER A 145 -17.38 25.47 -7.92
CA SER A 145 -17.44 26.93 -7.66
C SER A 145 -18.64 27.40 -6.82
N VAL A 146 -19.84 26.83 -7.03
CA VAL A 146 -21.05 27.18 -6.26
C VAL A 146 -21.11 26.44 -4.91
N LEU A 147 -20.49 25.26 -4.83
CA LEU A 147 -20.38 24.44 -3.63
C LEU A 147 -18.99 24.62 -2.98
N GLY A 148 -18.42 25.82 -3.05
CA GLY A 148 -17.07 26.09 -2.53
C GLY A 148 -16.93 25.80 -1.03
N TRP A 149 -18.04 25.87 -0.30
CA TRP A 149 -18.10 25.62 1.14
C TRP A 149 -17.86 24.15 1.55
N ILE A 150 -18.15 23.16 0.68
CA ILE A 150 -17.88 21.73 0.98
C ILE A 150 -16.45 21.30 0.65
N VAL A 151 -15.68 22.15 -0.04
CA VAL A 151 -14.38 21.77 -0.62
C VAL A 151 -13.42 21.24 0.44
N SER A 152 -13.30 21.91 1.58
CA SER A 152 -12.39 21.50 2.66
C SER A 152 -12.77 20.15 3.24
N SER A 153 -14.05 19.93 3.55
CA SER A 153 -14.53 18.65 4.09
C SER A 153 -14.37 17.52 3.08
N LEU A 154 -14.62 17.78 1.79
CA LEU A 154 -14.43 16.80 0.73
C LEU A 154 -12.94 16.45 0.55
N MET A 155 -12.04 17.44 0.62
CA MET A 155 -10.59 17.20 0.60
C MET A 155 -10.16 16.31 1.76
N GLU A 156 -10.61 16.60 2.98
CA GLU A 156 -10.31 15.80 4.18
C GLU A 156 -10.80 14.36 4.05
N PHE A 157 -12.04 14.18 3.58
CA PHE A 157 -12.60 12.87 3.32
C PHE A 157 -11.77 12.07 2.30
N VAL A 158 -11.40 12.69 1.17
CA VAL A 158 -10.55 12.07 0.15
C VAL A 158 -9.19 11.69 0.74
N MET A 159 -8.55 12.56 1.52
CA MET A 159 -7.27 12.26 2.16
C MET A 159 -7.34 11.03 3.07
N ILE A 160 -8.36 10.95 3.93
CA ILE A 160 -8.57 9.80 4.84
C ILE A 160 -8.80 8.52 4.05
N PHE A 161 -9.70 8.58 3.05
CA PHE A 161 -10.02 7.44 2.21
C PHE A 161 -8.79 6.91 1.46
N ILE A 162 -8.02 7.79 0.82
CA ILE A 162 -6.81 7.44 0.06
C ILE A 162 -5.73 6.88 0.98
N SER A 163 -5.53 7.47 2.17
CA SER A 163 -4.58 6.96 3.16
C SER A 163 -4.92 5.51 3.55
N GLY A 164 -6.19 5.23 3.84
CA GLY A 164 -6.66 3.88 4.14
C GLY A 164 -6.47 2.91 2.98
N PHE A 165 -6.78 3.34 1.76
CA PHE A 165 -6.64 2.51 0.56
C PHE A 165 -5.18 2.12 0.29
N ILE A 166 -4.24 3.07 0.34
CA ILE A 166 -2.80 2.80 0.13
C ILE A 166 -2.29 1.82 1.20
N LYS A 167 -2.62 2.07 2.48
CA LYS A 167 -2.24 1.17 3.58
C LYS A 167 -2.75 -0.24 3.35
N ASN A 168 -4.02 -0.38 2.97
CA ASN A 168 -4.61 -1.69 2.73
C ASN A 168 -3.91 -2.42 1.58
N ILE A 169 -3.66 -1.77 0.44
CA ILE A 169 -2.94 -2.41 -0.68
C ILE A 169 -1.54 -2.86 -0.25
N VAL A 170 -0.80 -2.00 0.45
CA VAL A 170 0.56 -2.34 0.89
C VAL A 170 0.54 -3.50 1.88
N GLU A 171 -0.32 -3.43 2.89
CA GLU A 171 -0.33 -4.38 4.01
C GLU A 171 -0.94 -5.75 3.65
N THR A 172 -1.75 -5.81 2.59
CA THR A 172 -2.42 -7.04 2.16
C THR A 172 -1.89 -7.50 0.80
N VAL A 173 -2.28 -6.83 -0.28
CA VAL A 173 -1.98 -7.24 -1.67
C VAL A 173 -0.47 -7.32 -1.91
N MET A 174 0.28 -6.26 -1.60
CA MET A 174 1.73 -6.28 -1.83
C MET A 174 2.44 -7.30 -0.95
N LYS A 175 1.93 -7.55 0.26
CA LYS A 175 2.48 -8.57 1.16
C LYS A 175 2.32 -9.95 0.52
N ASP A 176 1.11 -10.29 0.08
CA ASP A 176 0.80 -11.58 -0.54
C ASP A 176 1.61 -11.79 -1.83
N MET A 177 1.75 -10.76 -2.66
CA MET A 177 2.59 -10.82 -3.86
C MET A 177 4.08 -10.95 -3.51
N THR A 178 4.55 -10.29 -2.44
CA THR A 178 5.92 -10.45 -1.96
C THR A 178 6.19 -11.88 -1.52
N ASP A 179 5.24 -12.54 -0.86
CA ASP A 179 5.34 -13.96 -0.50
C ASP A 179 5.50 -14.85 -1.73
N VAL A 180 4.71 -14.61 -2.78
CA VAL A 180 4.85 -15.34 -4.06
C VAL A 180 6.25 -15.17 -4.66
N VAL A 181 6.79 -13.94 -4.64
CA VAL A 181 8.14 -13.67 -5.15
C VAL A 181 9.20 -14.34 -4.29
N LEU A 182 9.11 -14.24 -2.96
CA LEU A 182 10.05 -14.88 -2.04
C LEU A 182 10.04 -16.40 -2.21
N ASP A 183 8.88 -17.00 -2.46
CA ASP A 183 8.74 -18.44 -2.70
C ASP A 183 9.44 -18.93 -3.96
N SER A 184 9.69 -18.04 -4.93
CA SER A 184 10.42 -18.36 -6.16
C SER A 184 11.94 -18.35 -5.99
N ILE A 185 12.47 -17.83 -4.88
CA ILE A 185 13.90 -17.71 -4.64
C ILE A 185 14.43 -19.02 -4.04
N ASP A 186 15.41 -19.63 -4.71
CA ASP A 186 16.13 -20.80 -4.20
C ASP A 186 17.21 -20.38 -3.20
N LEU A 187 17.01 -20.70 -1.92
CA LEU A 187 17.97 -20.45 -0.84
C LEU A 187 18.83 -21.67 -0.51
N SER A 188 18.66 -22.80 -1.21
CA SER A 188 19.46 -24.02 -0.99
C SER A 188 20.96 -23.77 -0.98
N PRO A 189 21.54 -22.91 -1.85
CA PRO A 189 22.98 -22.58 -1.80
C PRO A 189 23.43 -21.93 -0.50
N LEU A 190 22.52 -21.32 0.26
CA LEU A 190 22.78 -20.66 1.55
C LEU A 190 22.39 -21.54 2.75
N GLY A 191 21.83 -22.74 2.52
CA GLY A 191 21.33 -23.65 3.55
C GLY A 191 22.25 -23.87 4.76
N PRO A 192 23.57 -24.13 4.57
CA PRO A 192 24.51 -24.31 5.69
C PRO A 192 24.65 -23.07 6.59
N ILE A 193 24.53 -21.87 6.01
CA ILE A 193 24.62 -20.60 6.74
C ILE A 193 23.28 -20.27 7.42
N LEU A 194 22.19 -20.58 6.72
CA LEU A 194 20.81 -20.33 7.17
C LEU A 194 20.31 -21.39 8.16
N GLY A 195 21.07 -22.47 8.38
CA GLY A 195 20.65 -23.57 9.25
C GLY A 195 19.47 -24.38 8.71
N CYS A 196 19.33 -24.42 7.38
CA CYS A 196 18.25 -25.11 6.67
C CYS A 196 18.75 -26.38 5.94
N ASP A 197 19.95 -26.87 6.30
CA ASP A 197 20.57 -28.01 5.63
C ASP A 197 19.84 -29.33 5.99
N PRO A 198 19.28 -30.06 5.01
CA PRO A 198 18.61 -31.34 5.26
C PRO A 198 19.56 -32.42 5.81
N SER A 199 20.87 -32.29 5.66
CA SER A 199 21.86 -33.24 6.19
C SER A 199 22.05 -33.15 7.72
N ALA A 200 21.69 -32.03 8.33
CA ALA A 200 21.78 -31.85 9.79
C ALA A 200 20.67 -32.59 10.56
N ALA A 201 19.53 -32.87 9.92
CA ALA A 201 18.41 -33.59 10.54
C ALA A 201 18.70 -35.09 10.77
N HIS A 202 19.62 -35.68 10.00
CA HIS A 202 19.98 -37.10 10.12
C HIS A 202 21.02 -37.42 11.20
N LEU A 203 21.71 -36.42 11.76
CA LEU A 203 22.75 -36.65 12.78
C LEU A 203 22.25 -36.60 14.23
N VAL A 204 20.98 -36.22 14.45
CA VAL A 204 20.41 -36.11 15.81
C VAL A 204 19.70 -37.41 16.27
N GLN A 205 19.53 -38.42 15.41
CA GLN A 205 18.91 -39.70 15.77
C GLN A 205 19.88 -40.80 16.25
N LEU A 206 21.15 -40.47 16.46
CA LEU A 206 22.14 -41.42 16.98
C LEU A 206 22.86 -40.82 18.18
N HIS A 207 22.18 -40.64 19.31
CA HIS A 207 22.76 -40.64 20.68
C HIS A 207 21.68 -41.03 21.68
#